data_AF-A0A4Q7KE45-F1
#
_entry.id   AF-A0A4Q7KE45-F1
#
_cell.length_a   1.000
_cell.length_b   1.000
_cell.length_c   1.000
_cell.angle_alpha   90.00
_cell.angle_beta   90.00
_cell.angle_gamma   90.00
#
_symmetry.space_group_name_H-M   'P 1'
#
loop_
_entity.id
_entity.type
_entity.pdbx_description
1 polymer ?
#
loop_
_entity_poly.entity_id
_entity_poly.type
_entity_poly.pdbx_seq_one_letter_code
_entity_poly.pdbx_strand_id
1 'polypeptide(L)'
;MSARDEPEPMVDMFRKPTGMDPVLDTELVGEHDRGDPAVAHRPRGLLGNGLVRTTGWVQAGDRPVSTGLIIVVICLLLGLVAGIALLPVYPAISGACVVLLPVAGYGFWRLATTRLAPASIAHNTGTVAAGELQLGTWVRLHGTIGPVGYVARVQPENRDVHVTFTGGTTMTWPAGRRLHVAELHD
;
A
#
# COMPACT_ATOMS: atom_id res chain seq x y z
N MET A 1 -13.55 -56.86 56.11
CA MET A 1 -13.41 -58.25 55.60
C MET A 1 -13.86 -58.21 54.13
N SER A 2 -12.95 -58.05 53.16
CA SER A 2 -12.16 -59.10 52.45
C SER A 2 -13.09 -60.08 51.72
N ALA A 3 -13.01 -60.40 50.42
CA ALA A 3 -12.02 -60.21 49.36
C ALA A 3 -12.67 -60.46 47.98
N ARG A 4 -12.01 -59.95 46.92
CA ARG A 4 -11.78 -60.49 45.56
C ARG A 4 -12.80 -61.46 44.91
N ASP A 5 -13.17 -61.19 43.67
CA ASP A 5 -12.60 -61.90 42.50
C ASP A 5 -13.20 -61.37 41.18
N GLU A 6 -12.34 -60.80 40.34
CA GLU A 6 -12.53 -60.78 38.89
C GLU A 6 -11.83 -62.00 38.30
N PRO A 7 -12.32 -62.51 37.16
CA PRO A 7 -11.39 -62.90 36.12
C PRO A 7 -11.78 -62.34 34.74
N GLU A 8 -10.87 -61.59 34.13
CA GLU A 8 -10.78 -61.46 32.67
C GLU A 8 -10.39 -62.80 32.02
N PRO A 9 -10.82 -63.01 30.75
CA PRO A 9 -9.96 -63.71 29.81
C PRO A 9 -9.61 -62.86 28.58
N MET A 10 -8.33 -62.98 28.25
CA MET A 10 -7.55 -62.46 27.13
C MET A 10 -8.15 -62.61 25.72
N VAL A 11 -7.92 -61.55 24.93
CA VAL A 11 -7.28 -61.50 23.61
C VAL A 11 -7.73 -62.53 22.56
N ASP A 12 -8.40 -62.04 21.51
CA ASP A 12 -8.09 -62.50 20.15
C ASP A 12 -7.55 -61.35 19.31
N MET A 13 -6.48 -61.70 18.62
CA MET A 13 -5.51 -60.89 17.92
C MET A 13 -5.84 -61.02 16.43
N PHE A 14 -5.65 -59.94 15.65
CA PHE A 14 -5.75 -59.90 14.18
C PHE A 14 -7.14 -59.87 13.52
N ARG A 15 -7.61 -58.63 13.25
CA ARG A 15 -7.93 -58.26 11.86
C ARG A 15 -7.83 -56.75 11.65
N LYS A 16 -6.75 -56.32 11.00
CA LYS A 16 -6.72 -55.08 10.20
C LYS A 16 -7.08 -55.49 8.76
N PRO A 17 -8.02 -54.80 8.10
CA PRO A 17 -7.59 -54.00 6.96
C PRO A 17 -8.34 -52.66 6.82
N THR A 18 -7.53 -51.62 6.66
CA THR A 18 -7.55 -50.60 5.59
C THR A 18 -8.89 -50.16 4.98
N GLY A 19 -9.18 -48.85 5.10
CA GLY A 19 -10.17 -48.10 4.33
C GLY A 19 -10.50 -46.80 5.07
N MET A 20 -9.69 -45.74 4.91
CA MET A 20 -10.06 -44.54 4.13
C MET A 20 -11.46 -44.01 4.47
N ASP A 21 -11.50 -42.98 5.33
CA ASP A 21 -11.87 -41.62 4.90
C ASP A 21 -11.52 -40.62 6.03
N PRO A 22 -10.64 -39.63 5.80
CA PRO A 22 -10.41 -38.56 6.75
C PRO A 22 -11.58 -37.57 6.70
N VAL A 23 -12.24 -37.40 7.85
CA VAL A 23 -13.16 -36.30 8.09
C VAL A 23 -12.38 -35.00 7.95
N LEU A 24 -12.78 -34.24 6.93
CA LEU A 24 -12.20 -32.98 6.48
C LEU A 24 -11.81 -32.05 7.63
N ASP A 25 -10.60 -31.51 7.48
CA ASP A 25 -10.10 -30.31 8.13
C ASP A 25 -11.16 -29.21 8.15
N THR A 26 -11.48 -28.75 9.35
CA THR A 26 -12.19 -27.49 9.55
C THR A 26 -11.19 -26.35 9.31
N GLU A 27 -10.80 -26.18 8.04
CA GLU A 27 -10.28 -24.91 7.55
C GLU A 27 -11.44 -23.91 7.61
N LEU A 28 -11.54 -23.19 8.72
CA LEU A 28 -12.20 -21.90 8.79
C LEU A 28 -11.37 -20.87 8.00
N VAL A 29 -11.17 -21.12 6.70
CA VAL A 29 -11.03 -20.06 5.71
C VAL A 29 -12.46 -19.59 5.47
N GLY A 30 -12.96 -18.81 6.43
CA GLY A 30 -14.15 -18.01 6.26
C GLY A 30 -13.87 -17.00 5.17
N GLU A 31 -14.19 -17.41 3.95
CA GLU A 31 -14.40 -16.61 2.77
C GLU A 31 -15.14 -15.34 3.18
N HIS A 32 -14.38 -14.26 3.37
CA HIS A 32 -14.92 -12.92 3.53
C HIS A 32 -15.29 -12.42 2.13
N ASP A 33 -16.19 -13.15 1.46
CA ASP A 33 -17.01 -12.65 0.37
C ASP A 33 -18.12 -11.76 0.97
N ARG A 34 -17.69 -10.72 1.67
CA ARG A 34 -18.46 -9.49 1.75
C ARG A 34 -17.85 -8.60 0.70
N GLY A 35 -18.58 -8.37 -0.38
CA GLY A 35 -18.28 -7.32 -1.34
C GLY A 35 -18.00 -6.02 -0.59
N ASP A 36 -16.72 -5.77 -0.35
CA ASP A 36 -16.21 -4.53 0.21
C ASP A 36 -16.21 -3.53 -0.95
N PRO A 37 -17.05 -2.48 -0.92
CA PRO A 37 -17.13 -1.52 -2.02
C PRO A 37 -15.78 -0.84 -2.30
N ALA A 38 -14.81 -0.94 -1.38
CA ALA A 38 -13.44 -0.45 -1.56
C ALA A 38 -12.56 -1.30 -2.50
N VAL A 39 -12.96 -2.53 -2.86
CA VAL A 39 -12.19 -3.43 -3.75
C VAL A 39 -12.67 -3.38 -5.22
N ALA A 40 -13.71 -2.61 -5.52
CA ALA A 40 -14.23 -2.51 -6.89
C ALA A 40 -13.21 -1.96 -7.90
N HIS A 41 -12.15 -1.28 -7.44
CA HIS A 41 -11.03 -0.86 -8.28
C HIS A 41 -9.69 -1.15 -7.59
N ARG A 42 -8.88 -2.04 -8.17
CA ARG A 42 -7.52 -2.32 -7.69
C ARG A 42 -6.65 -1.08 -7.96
N PRO A 43 -6.19 -0.35 -6.93
CA PRO A 43 -5.45 0.88 -7.15
C PRO A 43 -4.12 0.61 -7.86
N ARG A 44 -3.69 1.56 -8.70
CA ARG A 44 -2.41 1.44 -9.41
C ARG A 44 -1.25 1.46 -8.43
N GLY A 45 -0.29 0.58 -8.62
CA GLY A 45 0.86 0.49 -7.71
C GLY A 45 0.56 -0.18 -6.38
N LEU A 46 -0.53 -0.94 -6.28
CA LEU A 46 -0.71 -1.91 -5.19
C LEU A 46 0.45 -2.91 -5.18
N LEU A 47 1.19 -2.92 -4.09
CA LEU A 47 2.33 -3.80 -3.82
C LEU A 47 1.85 -5.14 -3.25
N GLY A 48 2.71 -6.17 -3.30
CA GLY A 48 2.39 -7.50 -2.78
C GLY A 48 2.12 -7.55 -1.27
N ASN A 49 2.51 -6.52 -0.53
CA ASN A 49 2.26 -6.37 0.91
C ASN A 49 1.00 -5.54 1.23
N GLY A 50 0.18 -5.23 0.21
CA GLY A 50 -1.08 -4.49 0.29
C GLY A 50 -0.96 -2.98 0.46
N LEU A 51 0.26 -2.44 0.42
CA LEU A 51 0.47 -1.00 0.39
C LEU A 51 0.34 -0.48 -1.04
N VAL A 52 -0.15 0.74 -1.20
CA VAL A 52 -0.25 1.39 -2.50
C VAL A 52 0.89 2.39 -2.62
N ARG A 53 1.73 2.22 -3.64
CA ARG A 53 2.73 3.21 -4.02
C ARG A 53 1.98 4.45 -4.51
N THR A 54 2.30 5.60 -3.92
CA THR A 54 1.70 6.87 -4.33
C THR A 54 2.68 7.70 -5.12
N THR A 55 2.20 8.40 -6.14
CA THR A 55 2.93 9.44 -6.86
C THR A 55 2.09 10.71 -6.89
N GLY A 56 2.71 11.81 -7.30
CA GLY A 56 1.98 13.01 -7.66
C GLY A 56 2.14 14.17 -6.71
N TRP A 57 2.55 13.98 -5.44
CA TRP A 57 2.65 15.10 -4.49
C TRP A 57 3.81 14.97 -3.51
N VAL A 58 4.64 16.02 -3.45
CA VAL A 58 5.56 16.30 -2.34
C VAL A 58 4.96 17.46 -1.56
N GLN A 59 4.95 17.39 -0.23
CA GLN A 59 4.50 18.53 0.57
C GLN A 59 5.65 19.50 0.85
N ALA A 60 5.42 20.78 0.56
CA ALA A 60 6.27 21.88 0.96
C ALA A 60 5.52 22.70 2.03
N GLY A 61 5.80 22.42 3.30
CA GLY A 61 4.96 22.87 4.41
C GLY A 61 3.54 22.29 4.28
N ASP A 62 2.53 23.15 4.37
CA ASP A 62 1.12 22.74 4.27
C ASP A 62 0.60 22.65 2.83
N ARG A 63 1.45 22.92 1.82
CA ARG A 63 1.02 22.96 0.41
C ARG A 63 1.45 21.68 -0.32
N PRO A 64 0.50 20.98 -0.95
CA PRO A 64 0.84 19.88 -1.85
C PRO A 64 1.45 20.45 -3.14
N VAL A 65 2.63 19.97 -3.52
CA VAL A 65 3.33 20.34 -4.75
C VAL A 65 3.41 19.14 -5.68
N SER A 66 2.95 19.32 -6.92
CA SER A 66 2.95 18.22 -7.89
C SER A 66 4.36 17.81 -8.29
N THR A 67 4.70 16.53 -8.18
CA THR A 67 6.02 16.05 -8.63
C THR A 67 6.19 16.14 -10.14
N GLY A 68 5.11 16.02 -10.91
CA GLY A 68 5.12 16.27 -12.36
C GLY A 68 5.42 17.73 -12.68
N LEU A 69 4.86 18.67 -11.92
CA LEU A 69 5.17 20.11 -12.07
C LEU A 69 6.64 20.40 -11.74
N ILE A 70 7.19 19.78 -10.69
CA ILE A 70 8.62 19.92 -10.35
C ILE A 70 9.49 19.50 -11.53
N ILE A 71 9.19 18.36 -12.18
CA ILE A 71 9.92 17.92 -13.37
C ILE A 71 9.80 18.92 -14.53
N VAL A 72 8.59 19.45 -14.79
CA VAL A 72 8.37 20.47 -15.83
C VAL A 72 9.23 21.71 -15.58
N VAL A 73 9.26 22.21 -14.35
CA VAL A 73 10.06 23.39 -13.98
C VAL A 73 11.55 23.13 -14.13
N ILE A 74 12.05 21.97 -13.66
CA ILE A 74 13.46 21.59 -13.83
C ILE A 74 13.82 21.52 -15.31
N CYS A 75 12.99 20.85 -16.12
CA CYS A 75 13.23 20.72 -17.56
C CYS A 75 13.11 22.05 -18.30
N LEU A 76 12.28 22.99 -17.84
CA LEU A 76 12.20 24.34 -18.38
C LEU A 76 13.49 25.12 -18.11
N LEU A 77 14.01 25.06 -16.88
CA LEU A 77 15.28 25.71 -16.53
C LEU A 77 16.44 25.13 -17.34
N LEU A 78 16.48 23.79 -17.50
CA LEU A 78 17.47 23.14 -18.36
C LEU A 78 17.30 23.53 -19.83
N GLY A 79 16.06 23.65 -20.32
CA GLY A 79 15.73 24.12 -21.66
C GLY A 79 16.21 25.55 -21.92
N LEU A 80 16.05 26.45 -20.95
CA LEU A 80 16.57 27.83 -21.03
C LEU A 80 18.10 27.85 -21.08
N VAL A 81 18.77 27.10 -20.21
CA VAL A 81 20.24 27.03 -20.19
C VAL A 81 20.78 26.46 -21.51
N ALA A 82 20.21 25.35 -21.99
CA ALA A 82 20.58 24.75 -23.27
C ALA A 82 20.29 25.70 -24.44
N GLY A 83 19.13 26.37 -24.42
CA GLY A 83 18.75 27.36 -25.43
C GLY A 83 19.77 28.49 -25.53
N ILE A 84 20.14 29.11 -24.41
CA ILE A 84 21.15 30.19 -24.39
C ILE A 84 22.50 29.70 -24.93
N ALA A 85 22.95 28.52 -24.50
CA ALA A 85 24.21 27.94 -24.95
C ALA A 85 24.25 27.64 -26.45
N LEU A 86 23.11 27.23 -27.03
CA LEU A 86 22.99 26.88 -28.45
C LEU A 86 22.74 28.08 -29.36
N LEU A 87 22.31 29.22 -28.83
CA LEU A 87 21.90 30.39 -29.61
C LEU A 87 22.95 30.87 -30.63
N PRO A 88 24.26 30.93 -30.32
CA PRO A 88 25.27 31.42 -31.26
C PRO A 88 25.52 30.51 -32.46
N VAL A 89 25.19 29.22 -32.35
CA VAL A 89 25.55 28.19 -33.34
C VAL A 89 24.30 27.67 -34.06
N TYR A 90 23.19 27.48 -33.34
CA TYR A 90 21.96 26.86 -33.83
C TYR A 90 20.71 27.59 -33.30
N PRO A 91 20.37 28.78 -33.81
CA PRO A 91 19.28 29.61 -33.27
C PRO A 91 17.90 28.95 -33.37
N ALA A 92 17.65 28.16 -34.42
CA ALA A 92 16.39 27.42 -34.56
C ALA A 92 16.24 26.31 -33.50
N ILE A 93 17.33 25.60 -33.17
CA ILE A 93 17.35 24.53 -32.17
C ILE A 93 17.23 25.12 -30.77
N SER A 94 17.88 26.27 -30.53
CA SER A 94 17.84 26.99 -29.25
C SER A 94 16.40 27.25 -28.78
N GLY A 95 15.55 27.82 -29.64
CA GLY A 95 14.14 28.08 -29.30
C GLY A 95 13.36 26.77 -29.05
N ALA A 96 13.63 25.73 -29.85
CA ALA A 96 12.99 24.44 -29.69
C ALA A 96 13.30 23.78 -28.33
N CYS A 97 14.53 23.91 -27.82
CA CYS A 97 14.91 23.34 -26.52
C CYS A 97 14.05 23.84 -25.36
N VAL A 98 13.69 25.12 -25.34
CA VAL A 98 12.90 25.74 -24.26
C VAL A 98 11.50 25.12 -24.16
N VAL A 99 10.92 24.71 -25.29
CA VAL A 99 9.58 24.11 -25.35
C VAL A 99 9.63 22.58 -25.25
N LEU A 100 10.56 21.95 -25.97
CA LEU A 100 10.60 20.50 -26.08
C LEU A 100 11.04 19.82 -24.79
N LEU A 101 11.99 20.40 -24.03
CA LEU A 101 12.49 19.77 -22.81
C LEU A 101 11.40 19.62 -21.73
N PRO A 102 10.61 20.65 -21.39
CA PRO A 102 9.47 20.51 -20.45
C PRO A 102 8.46 19.44 -20.87
N VAL A 103 8.09 19.41 -22.16
CA VAL A 103 7.12 18.45 -22.70
C VAL A 103 7.68 17.03 -22.62
N ALA A 104 8.93 16.83 -23.03
CA ALA A 104 9.60 15.55 -22.95
C ALA A 104 9.78 15.08 -21.51
N GLY A 105 10.16 15.99 -20.60
CA GLY A 105 10.31 15.71 -19.17
C GLY A 105 9.00 15.25 -18.53
N TYR A 106 7.89 15.96 -18.79
CA TYR A 106 6.57 15.55 -18.31
C TYR A 106 6.12 14.22 -18.93
N GLY A 107 6.30 14.05 -20.23
CA GLY A 107 5.98 12.81 -20.94
C GLY A 107 6.74 11.60 -20.36
N PHE A 108 8.04 11.76 -20.11
CA PHE A 108 8.87 10.75 -19.47
C PHE A 108 8.42 10.47 -18.03
N TRP A 109 8.14 11.50 -17.23
CA TRP A 109 7.63 11.33 -15.87
C TRP A 109 6.29 10.57 -15.86
N ARG A 110 5.37 10.92 -16.75
CA ARG A 110 4.06 10.24 -16.88
C ARG A 110 4.25 8.78 -17.31
N LEU A 111 5.14 8.51 -18.27
CA LEU A 111 5.44 7.16 -18.69
C LEU A 111 6.03 6.33 -17.54
N ALA A 112 6.99 6.90 -16.80
CA ALA A 112 7.62 6.24 -15.66
C ALA A 112 6.60 5.88 -14.57
N THR A 113 5.72 6.82 -14.21
CA THR A 113 4.72 6.65 -13.13
C THR A 113 3.50 5.82 -13.52
N THR A 114 3.26 5.60 -14.82
CA THR A 114 2.12 4.80 -15.30
C THR A 114 2.51 3.41 -15.78
N ARG A 115 3.72 3.23 -16.31
CA ARG A 115 4.15 1.96 -16.94
C ARG A 115 5.29 1.27 -16.22
N LEU A 116 6.35 2.00 -15.86
CA LEU A 116 7.54 1.40 -15.26
C LEU A 116 7.39 1.16 -13.76
N ALA A 117 6.73 2.11 -13.10
CA ALA A 117 6.55 2.15 -11.66
C ALA A 117 5.14 2.69 -11.36
N PRO A 118 4.09 1.89 -11.62
CA PRO A 118 2.70 2.30 -11.43
C PRO A 118 2.49 2.83 -10.01
N ALA A 119 1.75 3.91 -9.89
CA ALA A 119 1.42 4.51 -8.61
C ALA A 119 0.13 5.33 -8.70
N SER A 120 -0.69 5.26 -7.65
CA SER A 120 -1.92 6.04 -7.53
C SER A 120 -1.64 7.48 -7.07
N ILE A 121 -2.59 8.37 -7.33
CA ILE A 121 -2.60 9.71 -6.74
C ILE A 121 -3.21 9.59 -5.35
N ALA A 122 -2.60 10.23 -4.36
CA ALA A 122 -3.10 10.24 -2.99
C ALA A 122 -3.16 11.67 -2.44
N HIS A 123 -4.34 12.10 -1.99
CA HIS A 123 -4.56 13.41 -1.37
C HIS A 123 -4.76 13.27 0.13
N ASN A 124 -4.09 14.10 0.92
CA ASN A 124 -4.27 14.09 2.38
C ASN A 124 -5.54 14.87 2.72
N THR A 125 -6.51 14.22 3.35
CA THR A 125 -7.79 14.84 3.73
C THR A 125 -7.84 15.27 5.19
N GLY A 126 -6.92 14.76 6.02
CA GLY A 126 -6.85 15.15 7.42
C GLY A 126 -5.78 14.39 8.18
N THR A 127 -5.85 14.50 9.51
CA THR A 127 -5.04 13.71 10.42
C THR A 127 -5.87 13.14 11.55
N VAL A 128 -5.63 11.88 11.89
CA VAL A 128 -6.35 11.15 12.95
C VAL A 128 -5.33 10.55 13.91
N ALA A 129 -5.66 10.42 15.19
CA ALA A 129 -4.80 9.72 16.13
C ALA A 129 -4.79 8.22 15.82
N ALA A 130 -3.65 7.55 16.02
CA ALA A 130 -3.52 6.12 15.72
C ALA A 130 -4.55 5.27 16.48
N GLY A 131 -4.90 5.64 17.71
CA GLY A 131 -5.93 4.96 18.51
C GLY A 131 -7.37 5.21 18.05
N GLU A 132 -7.59 6.19 17.18
CA GLU A 132 -8.90 6.56 16.64
C GLU A 132 -9.08 6.10 15.18
N LEU A 133 -8.12 5.31 14.66
CA LEU A 133 -8.18 4.80 13.30
C LEU A 133 -9.41 3.91 13.10
N GLN A 134 -10.17 4.20 12.04
CA GLN A 134 -11.31 3.40 11.64
C GLN A 134 -10.90 2.38 10.57
N LEU A 135 -11.54 1.21 10.64
CA LEU A 135 -11.44 0.21 9.59
C LEU A 135 -11.92 0.81 8.26
N GLY A 136 -11.29 0.41 7.18
CA GLY A 136 -11.61 0.90 5.84
C GLY A 136 -11.09 2.30 5.50
N THR A 137 -10.19 2.84 6.31
CA THR A 137 -9.55 4.14 6.05
C THR A 137 -8.22 3.96 5.34
N TRP A 138 -7.91 4.80 4.35
CA TRP A 138 -6.58 4.90 3.76
C TRP A 138 -5.70 5.83 4.58
N VAL A 139 -4.51 5.37 4.98
CA VAL A 139 -3.57 6.17 5.77
C VAL A 139 -2.16 6.14 5.22
N ARG A 140 -1.43 7.25 5.34
CA ARG A 140 -0.01 7.33 5.01
C ARG A 140 0.87 6.82 6.14
N LEU A 141 1.82 5.98 5.77
CA LEU A 141 2.71 5.30 6.72
C LEU A 141 3.87 6.19 7.20
N HIS A 142 4.32 7.13 6.36
CA HIS A 142 5.55 7.90 6.59
C HIS A 142 5.30 9.42 6.59
N GLY A 143 4.29 9.85 7.34
CA GLY A 143 3.92 11.27 7.43
C GLY A 143 3.10 11.69 6.21
N THR A 144 3.48 12.79 5.57
CA THR A 144 2.66 13.42 4.53
C THR A 144 2.95 12.93 3.12
N ILE A 145 4.01 12.13 2.97
CA ILE A 145 4.51 11.54 1.73
C ILE A 145 4.67 10.04 1.95
N GLY A 146 4.61 9.24 0.88
CA GLY A 146 4.94 7.82 0.90
C GLY A 146 3.75 6.90 0.61
N PRO A 147 3.92 5.59 0.78
CA PRO A 147 2.87 4.63 0.51
C PRO A 147 1.67 4.86 1.44
N VAL A 148 0.49 4.47 0.95
CA VAL A 148 -0.73 4.40 1.76
C VAL A 148 -1.12 2.95 2.01
N GLY A 149 -1.70 2.67 3.16
CA GLY A 149 -2.27 1.38 3.50
C GLY A 149 -3.75 1.52 3.83
N TYR A 150 -4.54 0.51 3.43
CA TYR A 150 -5.96 0.42 3.80
C TYR A 150 -6.08 -0.34 5.13
N VAL A 151 -6.65 0.31 6.13
CA VAL A 151 -6.73 -0.23 7.50
C VAL A 151 -7.71 -1.40 7.54
N ALA A 152 -7.19 -2.60 7.79
CA ALA A 152 -7.98 -3.83 7.89
C ALA A 152 -8.26 -4.22 9.34
N ARG A 153 -7.35 -3.89 10.27
CA ARG A 153 -7.52 -4.16 11.71
C ARG A 153 -6.79 -3.13 12.54
N VAL A 154 -7.38 -2.75 13.68
CA VAL A 154 -6.77 -1.89 14.69
C VAL A 154 -6.87 -2.60 16.04
N GLN A 155 -5.75 -2.78 16.71
CA GLN A 155 -5.65 -3.46 18.02
C GLN A 155 -4.92 -2.55 19.00
N PRO A 156 -5.63 -1.97 19.99
CA PRO A 156 -4.98 -1.20 21.04
C PRO A 156 -4.18 -2.13 21.96
N GLU A 157 -2.93 -1.79 22.26
CA GLU A 157 -2.08 -2.47 23.24
C GLU A 157 -1.44 -1.44 24.18
N ASN A 158 -1.96 -1.34 25.40
CA ASN A 158 -1.47 -0.41 26.42
C ASN A 158 -1.38 1.05 25.93
N ARG A 159 -0.19 1.51 25.53
CA ARG A 159 0.08 2.87 25.02
C ARG A 159 0.27 2.92 23.50
N ASP A 160 0.33 1.77 22.87
CA ASP A 160 0.56 1.58 21.46
C ASP A 160 -0.68 1.00 20.79
N VAL A 161 -0.70 1.07 19.46
CA VAL A 161 -1.78 0.57 18.61
C VAL A 161 -1.14 -0.17 17.46
N HIS A 162 -1.54 -1.43 17.31
CA HIS A 162 -1.15 -2.27 16.18
C HIS A 162 -2.19 -2.18 15.10
N VAL A 163 -1.76 -1.76 13.92
CA VAL A 163 -2.61 -1.58 12.76
C VAL A 163 -2.15 -2.57 11.70
N THR A 164 -3.06 -3.45 11.30
CA THR A 164 -2.83 -4.38 10.19
C THR A 164 -3.54 -3.85 8.96
N PHE A 165 -2.82 -3.81 7.84
CA PHE A 165 -3.30 -3.40 6.53
C PHE A 165 -3.79 -4.61 5.73
N THR A 166 -4.62 -4.39 4.71
CA THR A 166 -5.24 -5.47 3.90
C THR A 166 -4.25 -6.48 3.31
N GLY A 167 -2.99 -6.11 3.06
CA GLY A 167 -1.95 -7.07 2.61
C GLY A 167 -1.11 -7.68 3.71
N GLY A 168 -1.59 -7.69 4.96
CA GLY A 168 -0.96 -8.36 6.09
C GLY A 168 0.19 -7.57 6.75
N THR A 169 0.65 -6.48 6.15
CA THR A 169 1.62 -5.59 6.79
C THR A 169 1.04 -5.05 8.08
N THR A 170 1.77 -5.21 9.19
CA THR A 170 1.39 -4.66 10.50
C THR A 170 2.38 -3.58 10.90
N MET A 171 1.87 -2.49 11.45
CA MET A 171 2.66 -1.39 11.99
C MET A 171 2.16 -1.01 13.38
N THR A 172 3.09 -0.54 14.21
CA THR A 172 2.82 -0.16 15.60
C THR A 172 3.13 1.32 15.77
N TRP A 173 2.20 2.05 16.39
CA TRP A 173 2.38 3.46 16.74
C TRP A 173 1.89 3.75 18.15
N PRO A 174 2.45 4.76 18.84
CA PRO A 174 1.82 5.31 20.03
C PRO A 174 0.38 5.75 19.74
N ALA A 175 -0.56 5.51 20.65
CA ALA A 175 -1.99 5.78 20.43
C ALA A 175 -2.27 7.25 20.04
N GLY A 176 -1.50 8.19 20.59
CA GLY A 176 -1.61 9.62 20.28
C GLY A 176 -0.86 10.09 19.01
N ARG A 177 -0.15 9.19 18.31
CA ARG A 177 0.56 9.54 17.07
C ARG A 177 -0.45 9.94 16.01
N ARG A 178 -0.33 11.16 15.47
CA ARG A 178 -1.16 11.61 14.36
C ARG A 178 -0.69 10.99 13.05
N LEU A 179 -1.62 10.38 12.32
CA LEU A 179 -1.41 9.77 11.01
C LEU A 179 -2.24 10.55 9.98
N HIS A 180 -1.73 10.66 8.76
CA HIS A 180 -2.45 11.35 7.69
C HIS A 180 -3.44 10.40 7.04
N VAL A 181 -4.70 10.81 7.02
CA VAL A 181 -5.75 10.16 6.25
C VAL A 181 -5.62 10.62 4.80
N ALA A 182 -5.73 9.67 3.88
CA ALA A 182 -5.60 9.93 2.46
C ALA A 182 -6.85 9.46 1.69
N GLU A 183 -7.09 10.06 0.54
CA GLU A 183 -7.99 9.54 -0.49
C GLU A 183 -7.16 9.16 -1.72
N LEU A 184 -7.47 8.01 -2.31
CA LEU A 184 -6.84 7.55 -3.54
C LEU A 184 -7.67 7.98 -4.76
N HIS A 185 -6.97 8.47 -5.78
CA HIS A 185 -7.52 8.78 -7.09
C HIS A 185 -6.70 8.05 -8.15
N ASP A 186 -7.36 7.32 -9.04
CA ASP A 186 -6.73 6.58 -10.14
C ASP A 186 -7.28 6.97 -11.51
#